data_AF-A0A9E1YMZ1-F1
#
_entry.id   AF-A0A9E1YMZ1-F1
#
_cell.length_a   1.000
_cell.length_b   1.000
_cell.length_c   1.000
_cell.angle_alpha   90.00
_cell.angle_beta   90.00
_cell.angle_gamma   90.00
#
_symmetry.space_group_name_H-M   'P 1'
#
loop_
_entity.id
_entity.type
_entity.pdbx_description
1 polymer ?
#
loop_
_entity_poly.entity_id
_entity_poly.type
_entity_poly.pdbx_seq_one_letter_code
_entity_poly.pdbx_strand_id
1 'polypeptide(L)'
;MKVLSIISSPLQLLNFKEYIKSNNIKNYDLIILSFIKKEEEQITYSANVLKLKIHKKINRLRFLQYCQLKSFSKTNDKYDQLIIGNFFSDPHLFLYHTSRIKNLVVLDDGINSSLIDKYYKTEKKILKSNFIKIFLFNFFKIKTSYPLKFTMFTLFDIHFKSNNIKLIKNNFSYVKSLIKSFNDDDDIYLVGQPFVELNMITNKDYEFILSKIKSKYNKIVYIPSRKESDLNLEKIHKKFGFEILKTMTNIELYFIDNGLIPKKIIGFNSSALITLNNIFNSQENLINIISYKIDFESNRLSSNDINKYYQKLRDSKIKILKLL
;
A
#
# COMPACT_ATOMS: atom_id res chain seq x y z
N MET A 1 10.22 -21.32 -14.54
CA MET A 1 9.65 -19.97 -14.56
C MET A 1 10.57 -19.00 -13.80
N LYS A 2 11.07 -17.96 -14.45
CA LYS A 2 11.86 -16.89 -13.84
C LYS A 2 11.07 -15.58 -13.85
N VAL A 3 11.00 -14.92 -12.71
CA VAL A 3 10.16 -13.73 -12.49
C VAL A 3 11.00 -12.47 -12.34
N LEU A 4 10.55 -11.38 -12.95
CA LEU A 4 11.01 -10.03 -12.63
C LEU A 4 9.94 -9.32 -11.82
N SER A 5 10.29 -8.73 -10.68
CA SER A 5 9.36 -7.97 -9.84
C SER A 5 9.89 -6.56 -9.57
N ILE A 6 9.00 -5.57 -9.57
CA ILE A 6 9.29 -4.20 -9.14
C ILE A 6 8.27 -3.75 -8.08
N ILE A 7 8.79 -3.24 -6.97
CA ILE A 7 8.01 -2.89 -5.76
C ILE A 7 8.49 -1.56 -5.19
N SER A 8 7.56 -0.77 -4.66
CA SER A 8 7.82 0.53 -4.02
C SER A 8 7.17 0.72 -2.65
N SER A 9 6.60 -0.32 -2.05
CA SER A 9 6.04 -0.24 -0.69
C SER A 9 6.16 -1.55 0.08
N PRO A 10 6.20 -1.51 1.43
CA PRO A 10 6.18 -2.74 2.24
C PRO A 10 4.93 -3.61 2.02
N LEU A 11 3.76 -3.02 1.79
CA LEU A 11 2.54 -3.77 1.49
C LEU A 11 2.66 -4.54 0.17
N GLN A 12 3.18 -3.90 -0.88
CA GLN A 12 3.46 -4.57 -2.14
C GLN A 12 4.47 -5.72 -1.97
N LEU A 13 5.47 -5.56 -1.11
CA LEU A 13 6.44 -6.61 -0.78
C LEU A 13 5.79 -7.80 -0.08
N LEU A 14 4.86 -7.53 0.83
CA LEU A 14 4.02 -8.54 1.48
C LEU A 14 3.20 -9.32 0.43
N ASN A 15 2.51 -8.61 -0.46
CA ASN A 15 1.73 -9.21 -1.54
C ASN A 15 2.59 -10.00 -2.54
N PHE A 16 3.80 -9.53 -2.81
CA PHE A 16 4.77 -10.27 -3.62
C PHE A 16 5.16 -11.60 -2.96
N LYS A 17 5.45 -11.57 -1.65
CA LYS A 17 5.79 -12.78 -0.90
C LYS A 17 4.66 -13.81 -0.96
N GLU A 18 3.43 -13.37 -0.73
CA GLU A 18 2.23 -14.20 -0.86
C GLU A 18 2.10 -14.81 -2.25
N TYR A 19 2.28 -14.00 -3.29
CA TYR A 19 2.18 -14.46 -4.67
C TYR A 19 3.23 -15.53 -5.00
N ILE A 20 4.50 -15.30 -4.66
CA ILE A 20 5.55 -16.28 -4.97
C ILE A 20 5.39 -17.57 -4.17
N LYS A 21 4.86 -17.49 -2.95
CA LYS A 21 4.61 -18.67 -2.10
C LYS A 21 3.44 -19.49 -2.62
N SER A 22 2.31 -18.86 -2.92
CA SER A 22 1.14 -19.53 -3.49
C SER A 22 1.40 -20.19 -4.85
N ASN A 23 2.37 -19.68 -5.63
CA ASN A 23 2.71 -20.20 -6.95
C ASN A 23 4.04 -21.00 -6.98
N ASN A 24 4.63 -21.34 -5.82
CA ASN A 24 5.90 -22.07 -5.71
C ASN A 24 7.07 -21.47 -6.54
N ILE A 25 7.11 -20.15 -6.65
CA ILE A 25 8.12 -19.42 -7.43
C ILE A 25 9.40 -19.28 -6.59
N LYS A 26 10.48 -19.93 -7.05
CA LYS A 26 11.81 -19.87 -6.40
C LYS A 26 12.79 -18.93 -7.10
N ASN A 27 12.64 -18.75 -8.41
CA ASN A 27 13.58 -18.00 -9.24
C ASN A 27 12.99 -16.63 -9.58
N TYR A 28 13.44 -15.59 -8.90
CA TYR A 28 12.98 -14.23 -9.12
C TYR A 28 14.12 -13.21 -8.96
N ASP A 29 14.01 -12.10 -9.68
CA ASP A 29 14.82 -10.90 -9.49
C ASP A 29 13.89 -9.78 -8.99
N LEU A 30 14.12 -9.30 -7.76
CA LEU A 30 13.30 -8.28 -7.09
C LEU A 30 13.99 -6.91 -7.13
N ILE A 31 13.32 -5.93 -7.74
CA ILE A 31 13.71 -4.53 -7.80
C ILE A 31 12.93 -3.74 -6.76
N ILE A 32 13.64 -3.03 -5.88
CA ILE A 32 13.05 -2.02 -5.00
C ILE A 32 13.19 -0.66 -5.65
N LEU A 33 12.06 0.03 -5.81
CA LEU A 33 11.95 1.41 -6.25
C LEU A 33 11.62 2.29 -5.04
N SER A 34 12.52 3.18 -4.64
CA SER A 34 12.31 4.12 -3.54
C SER A 34 12.52 5.56 -4.01
N PHE A 35 11.80 6.51 -3.41
CA PHE A 35 11.98 7.94 -3.69
C PHE A 35 12.74 8.65 -2.58
N ILE A 36 12.72 8.09 -1.37
CA ILE A 36 13.44 8.59 -0.20
C ILE A 36 14.11 7.44 0.55
N LYS A 37 15.18 7.75 1.29
CA LYS A 37 15.99 6.78 2.03
C LYS A 37 15.17 5.97 3.05
N LYS A 38 14.29 6.65 3.81
CA LYS A 38 13.40 6.02 4.80
C LYS A 38 12.49 4.93 4.19
N GLU A 39 11.98 5.16 2.97
CA GLU A 39 11.18 4.14 2.27
C GLU A 39 12.02 2.92 1.91
N GLU A 40 13.25 3.13 1.44
CA GLU A 40 14.17 2.04 1.11
C GLU A 40 14.51 1.20 2.35
N GLU A 41 14.83 1.86 3.47
CA GLU A 41 15.18 1.21 4.73
C GLU A 41 14.04 0.32 5.21
N GLN A 42 12.79 0.81 5.18
CA GLN A 42 11.64 0.03 5.58
C GLN A 42 11.36 -1.17 4.66
N ILE A 43 11.42 -0.98 3.33
CA ILE A 43 11.24 -2.09 2.39
C ILE A 43 12.37 -3.12 2.55
N THR A 44 13.61 -2.67 2.79
CA THR A 44 14.76 -3.55 3.03
C THR A 44 14.57 -4.35 4.31
N TYR A 45 14.16 -3.70 5.40
CA TYR A 45 13.89 -4.37 6.67
C TYR A 45 12.75 -5.40 6.51
N SER A 46 11.63 -5.01 5.88
CA SER A 46 10.54 -5.94 5.58
C SER A 46 10.98 -7.12 4.69
N ALA A 47 11.90 -6.91 3.74
CA ALA A 47 12.45 -7.99 2.92
C ALA A 47 13.24 -9.00 3.75
N ASN A 48 14.00 -8.53 4.74
CA ASN A 48 14.74 -9.38 5.65
C ASN A 48 13.80 -10.22 6.51
N VAL A 49 12.77 -9.60 7.12
CA VAL A 49 11.73 -10.31 7.89
C VAL A 49 11.05 -11.39 7.02
N LEU A 50 10.74 -11.06 5.77
CA LEU A 50 10.11 -11.98 4.81
C LEU A 50 11.10 -12.96 4.15
N LYS A 51 12.39 -12.92 4.50
CA LYS A 51 13.46 -13.74 3.92
C LYS A 51 13.47 -13.66 2.38
N LEU A 52 13.41 -12.45 1.84
CA LEU A 52 13.43 -12.15 0.41
C LEU A 52 14.79 -11.59 0.00
N LYS A 53 15.40 -12.19 -1.02
CA LYS A 53 16.61 -11.63 -1.65
C LYS A 53 16.23 -10.45 -2.56
N ILE A 54 16.89 -9.32 -2.36
CA ILE A 54 16.75 -8.12 -3.20
C ILE A 54 17.81 -8.19 -4.30
N HIS A 55 17.39 -8.11 -5.56
CA HIS A 55 18.31 -8.11 -6.69
C HIS A 55 18.90 -6.71 -6.92
N LYS A 56 18.08 -5.66 -6.86
CA LYS A 56 18.51 -4.29 -7.13
C LYS A 56 17.68 -3.27 -6.38
N LYS A 57 18.32 -2.18 -5.99
CA LYS A 57 17.66 -0.99 -5.45
C LYS A 57 17.83 0.18 -6.42
N ILE A 58 16.75 0.94 -6.63
CA ILE A 58 16.69 2.11 -7.51
C ILE A 58 16.18 3.26 -6.64
N ASN A 59 17.09 4.15 -6.24
CA ASN A 59 16.87 5.17 -5.21
C ASN A 59 17.31 6.59 -5.62
N ARG A 60 17.28 6.91 -6.93
CA ARG A 60 17.79 8.19 -7.47
C ARG A 60 16.68 9.13 -7.95
N LEU A 61 17.08 10.36 -8.33
CA LEU A 61 16.24 11.34 -9.02
C LEU A 61 15.34 10.68 -10.06
N ARG A 62 14.06 11.10 -10.11
CA ARG A 62 13.01 10.46 -10.91
C ARG A 62 13.45 10.13 -12.34
N PHE A 63 14.18 11.01 -13.01
CA PHE A 63 14.65 10.78 -14.37
C PHE A 63 15.65 9.63 -14.50
N LEU A 64 16.63 9.54 -13.59
CA LEU A 64 17.64 8.48 -13.59
C LEU A 64 17.04 7.09 -13.35
N GLN A 65 15.90 7.01 -12.67
CA GLN A 65 15.17 5.77 -12.48
C GLN A 65 14.75 5.17 -13.84
N TYR A 66 14.26 5.99 -14.77
CA TYR A 66 13.88 5.52 -16.11
C TYR A 66 15.08 4.97 -16.89
N CYS A 67 16.24 5.61 -16.80
CA CYS A 67 17.47 5.11 -17.43
C CYS A 67 17.87 3.73 -16.87
N GLN A 68 17.83 3.56 -15.54
CA GLN A 68 18.14 2.30 -14.88
C GLN A 68 17.14 1.19 -15.23
N LEU A 69 15.85 1.51 -15.29
CA LEU A 69 14.80 0.59 -15.71
C LEU A 69 14.95 0.17 -17.17
N LYS A 70 15.25 1.12 -18.07
CA LYS A 70 15.51 0.83 -19.50
C LYS A 70 16.75 -0.03 -19.70
N SER A 71 17.80 0.17 -18.90
CA SER A 71 18.99 -0.70 -18.92
C SER A 71 18.63 -2.12 -18.51
N PHE A 72 17.80 -2.28 -17.47
CA PHE A 72 17.33 -3.59 -17.03
C PHE A 72 16.49 -4.27 -18.13
N SER A 73 15.59 -3.52 -18.75
CA SER A 73 14.66 -4.05 -19.75
C SER A 73 15.32 -4.65 -20.99
N LYS A 74 16.55 -4.21 -21.33
CA LYS A 74 17.37 -4.78 -22.41
C LYS A 74 17.81 -6.22 -22.16
N THR A 75 17.83 -6.67 -20.91
CA THR A 75 18.30 -8.02 -20.50
C THR A 75 17.15 -8.94 -20.08
N ASN A 76 15.91 -8.59 -20.46
CA ASN A 76 14.71 -9.22 -19.90
C ASN A 76 14.21 -10.46 -20.65
N ASP A 77 14.85 -10.87 -21.74
CA ASP A 77 14.42 -12.05 -22.52
C ASP A 77 14.49 -13.36 -21.70
N LYS A 78 15.19 -13.35 -20.56
CA LYS A 78 15.28 -14.46 -19.60
C LYS A 78 14.10 -14.59 -18.62
N TYR A 79 13.14 -13.65 -18.62
CA TYR A 79 12.02 -13.67 -17.67
C TYR A 79 10.71 -14.05 -18.35
N ASP A 80 9.98 -14.96 -17.71
CA ASP A 80 8.70 -15.45 -18.20
C ASP A 80 7.53 -14.57 -17.77
N GLN A 81 7.70 -13.82 -16.68
CA GLN A 81 6.65 -13.04 -16.02
C GLN A 81 7.20 -11.77 -15.37
N LEU A 82 6.42 -10.69 -15.50
CA LEU A 82 6.66 -9.41 -14.85
C LEU A 82 5.60 -9.22 -13.76
N ILE A 83 6.05 -8.87 -12.56
CA ILE A 83 5.20 -8.49 -11.43
C ILE A 83 5.41 -7.00 -11.16
N ILE A 84 4.33 -6.24 -11.15
CA ILE A 84 4.36 -4.82 -10.74
C ILE A 84 3.60 -4.62 -9.43
N GLY A 85 4.22 -3.90 -8.50
CA GLY A 85 3.62 -3.56 -7.22
C GLY A 85 2.51 -2.49 -7.31
N ASN A 86 2.59 -1.56 -8.26
CA ASN A 86 1.63 -0.48 -8.37
C ASN A 86 1.17 -0.24 -9.82
N PHE A 87 -0.11 -0.47 -10.08
CA PHE A 87 -0.75 -0.28 -11.39
C PHE A 87 -0.75 1.17 -11.89
N PHE A 88 -0.79 2.14 -10.97
CA PHE A 88 -0.89 3.56 -11.27
C PHE A 88 0.47 4.26 -11.34
N SER A 89 1.57 3.55 -11.09
CA SER A 89 2.91 4.12 -10.99
C SER A 89 3.60 4.15 -12.36
N ASP A 90 3.97 5.35 -12.80
CA ASP A 90 4.63 5.54 -14.11
C ASP A 90 5.93 4.74 -14.27
N PRO A 91 6.84 4.64 -13.27
CA PRO A 91 8.01 3.75 -13.37
C PRO A 91 7.66 2.27 -13.56
N HIS A 92 6.59 1.78 -12.92
CA HIS A 92 6.14 0.40 -13.06
C HIS A 92 5.59 0.14 -14.47
N LEU A 93 4.73 1.06 -14.95
CA LEU A 93 4.18 1.00 -16.29
C LEU A 93 5.26 1.15 -17.37
N PHE A 94 6.25 2.01 -17.14
CA PHE A 94 7.39 2.15 -18.03
C PHE A 94 8.20 0.87 -18.13
N LEU A 95 8.50 0.20 -17.00
CA LEU A 95 9.17 -1.10 -17.04
C LEU A 95 8.35 -2.12 -17.83
N TYR A 96 7.03 -2.16 -17.63
CA TYR A 96 6.14 -3.01 -18.42
C TYR A 96 6.26 -2.75 -19.92
N HIS A 97 6.10 -1.50 -20.37
CA HIS A 97 6.15 -1.13 -21.80
C HIS A 97 7.53 -1.30 -22.44
N THR A 98 8.61 -1.24 -21.65
CA THR A 98 9.98 -1.40 -22.15
C THR A 98 10.48 -2.83 -22.05
N SER A 99 9.78 -3.70 -21.33
CA SER A 99 10.07 -5.13 -21.24
C SER A 99 9.43 -5.89 -22.41
N ARG A 100 10.03 -7.02 -22.80
CA ARG A 100 9.43 -7.96 -23.77
C ARG A 100 8.56 -9.04 -23.10
N ILE A 101 8.32 -8.90 -21.80
CA ILE A 101 7.65 -9.90 -20.98
C ILE A 101 6.13 -9.79 -21.16
N LYS A 102 5.50 -10.85 -21.66
CA LYS A 102 4.06 -10.83 -22.01
C LYS A 102 3.13 -11.14 -20.82
N ASN A 103 3.61 -11.90 -19.84
CA ASN A 103 2.80 -12.30 -18.70
C ASN A 103 2.95 -11.26 -17.58
N LEU A 104 1.92 -10.44 -17.39
CA LEU A 104 1.89 -9.40 -16.36
C LEU A 104 1.04 -9.83 -15.17
N VAL A 105 1.60 -9.69 -13.97
CA VAL A 105 0.89 -9.75 -12.69
C VAL A 105 0.94 -8.38 -12.03
N VAL A 106 -0.20 -7.93 -11.54
CA VAL A 106 -0.37 -6.69 -10.79
C VAL A 106 -0.68 -7.06 -9.36
N LEU A 107 0.14 -6.59 -8.43
CA LEU A 107 -0.08 -6.78 -7.00
C LEU A 107 -1.01 -5.70 -6.44
N ASP A 108 -1.57 -6.01 -5.28
CA ASP A 108 -2.29 -5.05 -4.48
C ASP A 108 -1.36 -3.98 -3.86
N ASP A 109 -1.76 -2.71 -3.93
CA ASP A 109 -1.09 -1.55 -3.30
C ASP A 109 -2.06 -0.82 -2.35
N GLY A 110 -2.94 -1.61 -1.71
CA GLY A 110 -3.96 -1.13 -0.81
C GLY A 110 -5.19 -0.62 -1.54
N ILE A 111 -5.94 0.25 -0.88
CA ILE A 111 -7.28 0.64 -1.33
C ILE A 111 -7.31 1.24 -2.75
N ASN A 112 -6.20 1.83 -3.24
CA ASN A 112 -6.08 2.27 -4.63
C ASN A 112 -6.33 1.15 -5.64
N SER A 113 -5.89 -0.08 -5.36
CA SER A 113 -6.08 -1.21 -6.26
C SER A 113 -7.56 -1.51 -6.53
N SER A 114 -8.44 -1.17 -5.58
CA SER A 114 -9.91 -1.27 -5.76
C SER A 114 -10.47 -0.33 -6.83
N LEU A 115 -9.69 0.65 -7.30
CA LEU A 115 -10.07 1.61 -8.35
C LEU A 115 -9.65 1.17 -9.75
N ILE A 116 -8.87 0.10 -9.91
CA ILE A 116 -8.28 -0.29 -11.21
C ILE A 116 -9.38 -0.52 -12.26
N ASP A 117 -10.52 -1.09 -11.86
CA ASP A 117 -11.72 -1.31 -12.70
C ASP A 117 -12.23 -0.05 -13.41
N LYS A 118 -12.07 1.13 -12.79
CA LYS A 118 -12.49 2.43 -13.32
C LYS A 118 -11.49 3.00 -14.33
N TYR A 119 -10.20 2.66 -14.21
CA TYR A 119 -9.14 3.35 -14.92
C TYR A 119 -8.48 2.53 -16.03
N TYR A 120 -8.45 1.20 -15.96
CA TYR A 120 -7.65 0.36 -16.87
C TYR A 120 -8.00 0.52 -18.36
N LYS A 121 -9.23 0.90 -18.71
CA LYS A 121 -9.69 1.19 -20.09
C LYS A 121 -9.68 2.68 -20.45
N THR A 122 -9.05 3.52 -19.64
CA THR A 122 -9.05 4.97 -19.81
C THR A 122 -7.64 5.49 -19.98
N GLU A 123 -7.50 6.60 -20.70
CA GLU A 123 -6.24 7.37 -20.74
C GLU A 123 -6.08 8.27 -19.50
N LYS A 124 -7.15 8.43 -18.72
CA LYS A 124 -7.15 9.28 -17.52
C LYS A 124 -6.23 8.69 -16.46
N LYS A 125 -5.23 9.46 -16.05
CA LYS A 125 -4.39 9.12 -14.89
C LYS A 125 -5.18 9.33 -13.60
N ILE A 126 -4.92 8.51 -12.58
CA ILE A 126 -5.54 8.67 -11.26
C ILE A 126 -5.16 10.01 -10.62
N LEU A 127 -3.93 10.47 -10.88
CA LEU A 127 -3.45 11.80 -10.52
C LEU A 127 -3.25 12.63 -11.78
N LYS A 128 -3.67 13.90 -11.75
CA LYS A 128 -3.43 14.85 -12.84
C LYS A 128 -1.92 15.03 -13.06
N SER A 129 -1.48 14.94 -14.32
CA SER A 129 -0.11 15.24 -14.69
C SER A 129 0.02 16.71 -15.09
N ASN A 130 1.13 17.35 -14.73
CA ASN A 130 1.42 18.72 -15.16
C ASN A 130 1.98 18.73 -16.60
N PHE A 131 1.90 19.89 -17.26
CA PHE A 131 2.31 20.05 -18.65
C PHE A 131 3.78 19.69 -18.89
N ILE A 132 4.68 20.07 -17.98
CA ILE A 132 6.12 19.77 -18.04
C ILE A 132 6.38 18.27 -18.10
N LYS A 133 5.70 17.48 -17.26
CA LYS A 133 5.83 16.02 -17.26
C LYS A 133 5.36 15.42 -18.59
N ILE A 134 4.23 15.91 -19.12
CA ILE A 134 3.68 15.43 -20.40
C ILE A 134 4.70 15.69 -21.52
N PHE A 135 5.25 16.91 -21.58
CA PHE A 135 6.30 17.27 -22.54
C PHE A 135 7.53 16.36 -22.43
N LEU A 136 8.07 16.17 -21.23
CA LEU A 136 9.23 15.29 -21.01
C LEU A 136 8.94 13.84 -21.40
N PHE A 137 7.76 13.32 -21.07
CA PHE A 137 7.40 11.95 -21.41
C PHE A 137 7.30 11.75 -22.91
N ASN A 138 6.75 12.73 -23.64
CA ASN A 138 6.69 12.71 -25.09
C ASN A 138 8.10 12.79 -25.70
N PHE A 139 8.94 13.72 -25.23
CA PHE A 139 10.30 13.92 -25.72
C PHE A 139 11.17 12.66 -25.55
N PHE A 140 11.10 12.02 -24.38
CA PHE A 140 11.86 10.80 -24.08
C PHE A 140 11.16 9.49 -24.48
N LYS A 141 9.99 9.57 -25.15
CA LYS A 141 9.16 8.43 -25.56
C LYS A 141 8.83 7.47 -24.40
N ILE A 142 8.57 8.02 -23.21
CA ILE A 142 8.21 7.28 -21.99
C ILE A 142 6.74 6.85 -22.09
N LYS A 143 6.50 5.56 -22.36
CA LYS A 143 5.16 4.97 -22.41
C LYS A 143 4.72 4.51 -21.02
N THR A 144 3.54 4.96 -20.59
CA THR A 144 2.96 4.62 -19.28
C THR A 144 1.45 4.39 -19.36
N SER A 145 0.92 3.95 -20.50
CA SER A 145 -0.50 3.60 -20.60
C SER A 145 -0.81 2.37 -19.73
N TYR A 146 -2.04 2.27 -19.24
CA TYR A 146 -2.45 1.12 -18.45
C TYR A 146 -2.58 -0.15 -19.30
N PRO A 147 -2.14 -1.31 -18.79
CA PRO A 147 -2.26 -2.57 -19.51
C PRO A 147 -3.73 -3.05 -19.55
N LEU A 148 -4.14 -3.61 -20.70
CA LEU A 148 -5.49 -4.16 -20.90
C LEU A 148 -5.60 -5.67 -20.64
N LYS A 149 -4.45 -6.35 -20.51
CA LYS A 149 -4.34 -7.79 -20.22
C LYS A 149 -3.37 -8.00 -19.08
N PHE A 150 -3.84 -8.55 -17.97
CA PHE A 150 -3.01 -8.82 -16.79
C PHE A 150 -3.72 -9.78 -15.83
N THR A 151 -2.95 -10.36 -14.91
CA THR A 151 -3.48 -11.05 -13.74
C THR A 151 -3.41 -10.11 -12.54
N MET A 152 -4.52 -9.88 -11.85
CA MET A 152 -4.55 -9.10 -10.61
C MET A 152 -4.47 -10.05 -9.42
N PHE A 153 -3.48 -9.88 -8.56
CA PHE A 153 -3.37 -10.58 -7.27
C PHE A 153 -3.74 -9.62 -6.14
N THR A 154 -4.93 -9.78 -5.56
CA THR A 154 -5.50 -8.79 -4.65
C THR A 154 -6.43 -9.39 -3.62
N LEU A 155 -6.54 -8.73 -2.47
CA LEU A 155 -7.52 -9.08 -1.45
C LEU A 155 -8.94 -8.57 -1.78
N PHE A 156 -9.10 -7.67 -2.75
CA PHE A 156 -10.39 -7.09 -3.09
C PHE A 156 -11.15 -7.94 -4.11
N ASP A 157 -12.45 -8.05 -3.91
CA ASP A 157 -13.35 -8.57 -4.93
C ASP A 157 -13.66 -7.44 -5.92
N ILE A 158 -12.98 -7.49 -7.07
CA ILE A 158 -13.06 -6.49 -8.14
C ILE A 158 -13.69 -7.15 -9.36
N HIS A 159 -14.79 -6.59 -9.84
CA HIS A 159 -15.47 -7.07 -11.03
C HIS A 159 -15.00 -6.31 -12.28
N PHE A 160 -14.14 -6.94 -13.06
CA PHE A 160 -13.68 -6.38 -14.34
C PHE A 160 -14.68 -6.70 -15.46
N LYS A 161 -15.03 -5.70 -16.26
CA LYS A 161 -15.82 -5.88 -17.50
C LYS A 161 -15.04 -6.51 -18.67
N SER A 162 -13.92 -7.20 -18.40
CA SER A 162 -13.00 -7.67 -19.44
C SER A 162 -12.54 -9.08 -19.14
N ASN A 163 -12.66 -9.97 -20.12
CA ASN A 163 -12.19 -11.35 -20.01
C ASN A 163 -10.67 -11.47 -20.10
N ASN A 164 -9.97 -10.39 -20.48
CA ASN A 164 -8.51 -10.34 -20.55
C ASN A 164 -7.83 -10.13 -19.19
N ILE A 165 -8.62 -9.98 -18.12
CA ILE A 165 -8.11 -9.77 -16.77
C ILE A 165 -8.49 -10.95 -15.90
N LYS A 166 -7.47 -11.65 -15.39
CA LYS A 166 -7.66 -12.74 -14.42
C LYS A 166 -7.55 -12.19 -13.01
N LEU A 167 -8.52 -12.48 -12.14
CA LEU A 167 -8.44 -12.17 -10.72
C LEU A 167 -7.93 -13.39 -9.95
N ILE A 168 -6.94 -13.20 -9.08
CA ILE A 168 -6.49 -14.18 -8.11
C ILE A 168 -6.63 -13.56 -6.73
N LYS A 169 -7.40 -14.21 -5.86
CA LYS A 169 -7.63 -13.74 -4.49
C LYS A 169 -6.36 -13.92 -3.66
N ASN A 170 -5.89 -12.86 -3.03
CA ASN A 170 -4.92 -12.92 -1.95
C ASN A 170 -5.66 -13.04 -0.61
N ASN A 171 -5.48 -14.17 0.07
CA ASN A 171 -6.06 -14.46 1.37
C ASN A 171 -5.02 -14.40 2.51
N PHE A 172 -3.81 -13.93 2.21
CA PHE A 172 -2.67 -13.84 3.13
C PHE A 172 -2.30 -15.17 3.81
N SER A 173 -2.45 -16.30 3.11
CA SER A 173 -2.17 -17.63 3.69
C SER A 173 -0.74 -17.77 4.22
N TYR A 174 0.27 -17.24 3.53
CA TYR A 174 1.65 -17.34 4.01
C TYR A 174 1.90 -16.46 5.24
N VAL A 175 1.40 -15.23 5.25
CA VAL A 175 1.56 -14.29 6.36
C VAL A 175 0.83 -14.82 7.59
N LYS A 176 -0.35 -15.39 7.42
CA LYS A 176 -1.08 -16.08 8.50
C LYS A 176 -0.29 -17.26 9.06
N SER A 177 0.50 -17.98 8.26
CA SER A 177 1.31 -19.08 8.79
C SER A 177 2.57 -18.64 9.53
N LEU A 178 2.92 -17.34 9.51
CA LEU A 178 3.99 -16.78 10.34
C LEU A 178 3.54 -16.53 11.78
N ILE A 179 2.23 -16.52 12.02
CA ILE A 179 1.62 -16.41 13.32
C ILE A 179 1.91 -17.70 14.09
N LYS A 180 2.68 -17.61 15.19
CA LYS A 180 3.04 -18.77 16.02
C LYS A 180 2.39 -18.74 17.40
N SER A 181 2.54 -17.60 18.08
CA SER A 181 2.03 -17.35 19.42
C SER A 181 1.89 -15.84 19.58
N PHE A 182 0.93 -15.41 20.38
CA PHE A 182 0.70 -14.01 20.64
C PHE A 182 0.57 -13.73 22.12
N ASN A 183 0.98 -12.52 22.47
CA ASN A 183 0.59 -11.90 23.72
C ASN A 183 -0.56 -10.93 23.42
N ASP A 184 -1.61 -11.02 24.23
CA ASP A 184 -2.67 -10.04 24.21
C ASP A 184 -2.10 -8.67 24.61
N ASP A 185 -2.49 -7.66 23.85
CA ASP A 185 -2.11 -6.28 24.10
C ASP A 185 -3.38 -5.44 24.29
N ASP A 186 -3.57 -4.95 25.51
CA ASP A 186 -4.70 -4.11 25.89
C ASP A 186 -4.62 -2.68 25.30
N ASP A 187 -3.52 -2.31 24.65
CA ASP A 187 -3.35 -1.01 24.03
C ASP A 187 -4.30 -0.77 22.85
N ILE A 188 -4.67 0.49 22.68
CA ILE A 188 -5.50 0.96 21.58
C ILE A 188 -4.60 1.61 20.55
N TYR A 189 -4.56 1.03 19.37
CA TYR A 189 -3.72 1.51 18.28
C TYR A 189 -4.50 2.40 17.33
N LEU A 190 -4.03 3.63 17.11
CA LEU A 190 -4.57 4.55 16.11
C LEU A 190 -3.67 4.57 14.88
N VAL A 191 -4.18 4.07 13.75
CA VAL A 191 -3.49 4.14 12.46
C VAL A 191 -3.61 5.55 11.89
N GLY A 192 -2.49 6.28 11.91
CA GLY A 192 -2.33 7.62 11.39
C GLY A 192 -2.46 7.70 9.86
N GLN A 193 -2.78 8.90 9.37
CA GLN A 193 -2.91 9.17 7.95
C GLN A 193 -2.50 10.61 7.66
N PRO A 194 -1.73 10.84 6.57
CA PRO A 194 -1.07 12.10 6.29
C PRO A 194 -2.05 13.12 5.68
N PHE A 195 -3.21 13.32 6.31
CA PHE A 195 -4.26 14.18 5.77
C PHE A 195 -3.82 15.64 5.73
N VAL A 196 -3.11 16.11 6.76
CA VAL A 196 -2.56 17.47 6.81
C VAL A 196 -1.47 17.63 5.76
N GLU A 197 -0.49 16.72 5.71
CA GLU A 197 0.65 16.79 4.78
C GLU A 197 0.23 16.68 3.31
N LEU A 198 -0.95 16.12 3.06
CA LEU A 198 -1.54 16.00 1.74
C LEU A 198 -2.60 17.07 1.45
N ASN A 199 -2.76 18.07 2.32
CA ASN A 199 -3.76 19.14 2.21
C ASN A 199 -5.18 18.61 1.99
N MET A 200 -5.54 17.54 2.69
CA MET A 200 -6.88 16.93 2.63
C MET A 200 -7.82 17.51 3.70
N ILE A 201 -7.27 17.98 4.82
CA ILE A 201 -7.96 18.71 5.90
C ILE A 201 -6.98 19.73 6.51
N THR A 202 -7.49 20.73 7.22
CA THR A 202 -6.62 21.67 7.92
C THR A 202 -6.03 21.05 9.20
N ASN A 203 -4.95 21.64 9.72
CA ASN A 203 -4.42 21.27 11.03
C ASN A 203 -5.47 21.39 12.14
N LYS A 204 -6.31 22.44 12.11
CA LYS A 204 -7.35 22.67 13.12
C LYS A 204 -8.40 21.57 13.11
N ASP A 205 -8.85 21.15 11.93
CA ASP A 205 -9.83 20.07 11.80
C ASP A 205 -9.24 18.74 12.25
N TYR A 206 -7.98 18.49 11.91
CA TYR A 206 -7.31 17.27 12.36
C TYR A 206 -7.14 17.23 13.88
N GLU A 207 -6.73 18.35 14.49
CA GLU A 207 -6.64 18.46 15.95
C GLU A 207 -8.01 18.27 16.63
N PHE A 208 -9.09 18.81 16.05
CA PHE A 208 -10.45 18.57 16.53
C PHE A 208 -10.81 17.08 16.47
N ILE A 209 -10.53 16.41 15.35
CA ILE A 209 -10.72 14.96 15.19
C ILE A 209 -9.95 14.17 16.26
N LEU A 210 -8.66 14.48 16.47
CA LEU A 210 -7.83 13.78 17.45
C LEU A 210 -8.30 14.03 18.89
N SER A 211 -8.79 15.23 19.21
CA SER A 211 -9.37 15.52 20.52
C SER A 211 -10.61 14.66 20.83
N LYS A 212 -11.47 14.43 19.82
CA LYS A 212 -12.65 13.57 19.93
C LYS A 212 -12.30 12.10 20.07
N ILE A 213 -11.15 11.67 19.55
CA ILE A 213 -10.63 10.33 19.75
C ILE A 213 -10.05 10.21 21.16
N LYS A 214 -9.24 11.19 21.60
CA LYS A 214 -8.66 11.22 22.95
C LYS A 214 -9.72 11.20 24.04
N SER A 215 -10.85 11.90 23.86
CA SER A 215 -11.93 11.88 24.85
C SER A 215 -12.63 10.52 25.01
N LYS A 216 -12.46 9.60 24.04
CA LYS A 216 -13.02 8.24 24.09
C LYS A 216 -12.05 7.21 24.67
N TYR A 217 -10.76 7.51 24.72
CA TYR A 217 -9.72 6.53 25.02
C TYR A 217 -8.59 7.15 25.86
N ASN A 218 -8.30 6.53 27.00
CA ASN A 218 -7.31 7.04 27.95
C ASN A 218 -5.87 6.93 27.41
N LYS A 219 -5.49 5.76 26.89
CA LYS A 219 -4.17 5.48 26.32
C LYS A 219 -4.31 5.14 24.83
N ILE A 220 -3.50 5.79 23.99
CA ILE A 220 -3.49 5.56 22.54
C ILE A 220 -2.04 5.47 22.09
N VAL A 221 -1.74 4.37 21.38
CA VAL A 221 -0.51 4.20 20.61
C VAL A 221 -0.79 4.61 19.17
N TYR A 222 -0.24 5.75 18.76
CA TYR A 222 -0.39 6.30 17.44
C TYR A 222 0.67 5.72 16.49
N ILE A 223 0.23 5.05 15.44
CA ILE A 223 1.11 4.48 14.41
C ILE A 223 1.09 5.43 13.20
N PRO A 224 2.14 6.23 12.98
CA PRO A 224 2.14 7.23 11.95
C PRO A 224 2.26 6.61 10.56
N SER A 225 1.62 7.23 9.59
CA SER A 225 1.91 7.00 8.19
C SER A 225 3.30 7.51 7.84
N ARG A 226 3.96 6.83 6.91
CA ARG A 226 5.32 7.16 6.46
C ARG A 226 5.47 8.56 5.87
N LYS A 227 4.36 9.18 5.47
CA LYS A 227 4.30 10.52 4.87
C LYS A 227 3.96 11.62 5.87
N GLU A 228 3.71 11.27 7.13
CA GLU A 228 3.50 12.27 8.19
C GLU A 228 4.83 12.89 8.59
N SER A 229 4.79 14.19 8.84
CA SER A 229 5.97 14.97 9.20
C SER A 229 6.31 14.82 10.68
N ASP A 230 7.59 14.78 11.03
CA ASP A 230 8.01 14.68 12.43
C ASP A 230 7.47 15.85 13.28
N LEU A 231 7.37 17.05 12.70
CA LEU A 231 6.74 18.21 13.32
C LEU A 231 5.28 17.98 13.70
N ASN A 232 4.49 17.33 12.83
CA ASN A 232 3.10 17.01 13.12
C ASN A 232 3.01 15.92 14.20
N LEU A 233 3.87 14.91 14.13
CA LEU A 233 3.92 13.84 15.14
C LEU A 233 4.28 14.37 16.54
N GLU A 234 5.22 15.31 16.63
CA GLU A 234 5.55 15.98 17.89
C GLU A 234 4.36 16.77 18.46
N LYS A 235 3.59 17.45 17.61
CA LYS A 235 2.36 18.15 18.04
C LYS A 235 1.33 17.15 18.56
N ILE A 236 1.13 16.03 17.87
CA ILE A 236 0.20 14.99 18.28
C ILE A 236 0.58 14.45 19.67
N HIS A 237 1.86 14.14 19.87
CA HIS A 237 2.38 13.68 21.15
C HIS A 237 2.17 14.73 22.26
N LYS A 238 2.65 15.96 22.06
CA LYS A 238 2.60 17.02 23.08
C LYS A 238 1.17 17.45 23.44
N LYS A 239 0.27 17.51 22.46
CA LYS A 239 -1.09 18.04 22.65
C LYS A 239 -2.08 17.00 23.16
N PHE A 240 -1.97 15.74 22.71
CA PHE A 240 -2.94 14.69 23.05
C PHE A 240 -2.38 13.61 23.96
N GLY A 241 -1.07 13.61 24.22
CA GLY A 241 -0.40 12.58 25.02
C GLY A 241 -0.44 11.20 24.37
N PHE A 242 -0.48 11.14 23.03
CA PHE A 242 -0.41 9.87 22.31
C PHE A 242 1.04 9.36 22.31
N GLU A 243 1.22 8.07 22.50
CA GLU A 243 2.52 7.41 22.31
C GLU A 243 2.76 7.22 20.81
N ILE A 244 3.89 7.71 20.28
CA ILE A 244 4.17 7.63 18.84
C ILE A 244 5.02 6.38 18.56
N LEU A 245 4.42 5.39 17.90
CA LEU A 245 5.08 4.14 17.53
C LEU A 245 5.59 4.20 16.09
N LYS A 246 6.87 4.57 15.89
CA LYS A 246 7.51 4.53 14.57
C LYS A 246 8.06 3.14 14.28
N THR A 247 7.49 2.45 13.30
CA THR A 247 7.91 1.10 12.92
C THR A 247 8.79 1.07 11.66
N MET A 248 9.67 0.05 11.56
CA MET A 248 10.50 -0.19 10.37
C MET A 248 9.80 -1.08 9.31
N THR A 249 8.59 -1.55 9.60
CA THR A 249 7.77 -2.37 8.70
C THR A 249 6.42 -1.72 8.46
N ASN A 250 5.60 -2.31 7.59
CA ASN A 250 4.15 -2.11 7.70
C ASN A 250 3.61 -2.71 9.01
N ILE A 251 2.45 -2.20 9.43
CA ILE A 251 1.81 -2.53 10.71
C ILE A 251 1.47 -4.03 10.83
N GLU A 252 1.11 -4.68 9.73
CA GLU A 252 0.82 -6.12 9.69
C GLU A 252 2.05 -6.94 10.08
N LEU A 253 3.21 -6.63 9.49
CA LEU A 253 4.46 -7.30 9.85
C LEU A 253 4.95 -6.90 11.24
N TYR A 254 4.68 -5.66 11.68
CA TYR A 254 5.07 -5.23 13.02
C TYR A 254 4.42 -6.12 14.09
N PHE A 255 3.10 -6.31 14.02
CA PHE A 255 2.40 -7.15 14.99
C PHE A 255 2.84 -8.61 14.94
N ILE A 256 3.10 -9.15 13.75
CA ILE A 256 3.59 -10.52 13.58
C ILE A 256 5.01 -10.69 14.14
N ASP A 257 5.92 -9.78 13.82
CA ASP A 257 7.33 -9.84 14.23
C ASP A 257 7.49 -9.70 15.76
N ASN A 258 6.60 -8.94 16.40
CA ASN A 258 6.59 -8.73 17.85
C ASN A 258 5.68 -9.72 18.60
N GLY A 259 4.96 -10.61 17.90
CA GLY A 259 4.02 -11.53 18.55
C GLY A 259 2.91 -10.82 19.33
N LEU A 260 2.35 -9.74 18.79
CA LEU A 260 1.32 -8.93 19.44
C LEU A 260 -0.05 -9.11 18.76
N ILE A 261 -1.11 -9.30 19.55
CA ILE A 261 -2.48 -9.08 19.11
C ILE A 261 -3.02 -7.84 19.84
N PRO A 262 -3.22 -6.72 19.13
CA PRO A 262 -3.88 -5.58 19.73
C PRO A 262 -5.36 -5.88 19.94
N LYS A 263 -5.88 -5.59 21.12
CA LYS A 263 -7.31 -5.71 21.43
C LYS A 263 -8.16 -4.81 20.54
N LYS A 264 -7.64 -3.64 20.17
CA LYS A 264 -8.37 -2.67 19.37
C LYS A 264 -7.46 -1.88 18.44
N ILE A 265 -7.86 -1.82 17.18
CA ILE A 265 -7.26 -0.95 16.17
C ILE A 265 -8.33 0.02 15.68
N ILE A 266 -8.02 1.31 15.78
CA ILE A 266 -8.83 2.39 15.21
C ILE A 266 -8.06 3.07 14.07
N GLY A 267 -8.77 3.64 13.12
CA GLY A 267 -8.18 4.43 12.05
C GLY A 267 -9.26 5.15 11.25
N PHE A 268 -8.93 5.61 10.05
CA PHE A 268 -9.89 6.29 9.17
C PHE A 268 -10.14 5.47 7.90
N ASN A 269 -9.56 5.86 6.76
CA ASN A 269 -9.74 5.15 5.48
C ASN A 269 -8.48 4.40 5.02
N SER A 270 -7.69 3.88 5.97
CA SER A 270 -6.44 3.16 5.68
C SER A 270 -6.69 1.73 5.21
N SER A 271 -5.95 1.28 4.20
CA SER A 271 -5.96 -0.13 3.75
C SER A 271 -5.43 -1.09 4.80
N ALA A 272 -4.60 -0.59 5.74
CA ALA A 272 -4.09 -1.37 6.85
C ALA A 272 -5.21 -1.99 7.70
N LEU A 273 -6.34 -1.29 7.86
CA LEU A 273 -7.48 -1.82 8.62
C LEU A 273 -8.04 -3.08 7.93
N ILE A 274 -8.08 -3.09 6.60
CA ILE A 274 -8.60 -4.21 5.80
C ILE A 274 -7.64 -5.41 5.85
N THR A 275 -6.35 -5.17 5.66
CA THR A 275 -5.33 -6.22 5.69
C THR A 275 -5.20 -6.82 7.09
N LEU A 276 -5.21 -6.01 8.15
CA LEU A 276 -5.24 -6.48 9.54
C LEU A 276 -6.49 -7.32 9.80
N ASN A 277 -7.67 -6.85 9.36
CA ASN A 277 -8.90 -7.64 9.49
C ASN A 277 -8.80 -8.98 8.75
N ASN A 278 -8.22 -9.00 7.55
CA ASN A 278 -8.06 -10.25 6.81
C ASN A 278 -7.06 -11.19 7.46
N ILE A 279 -5.94 -10.68 7.98
CA ILE A 279 -4.87 -11.49 8.58
C ILE A 279 -5.34 -12.07 9.91
N PHE A 280 -5.84 -11.23 10.82
CA PHE A 280 -6.11 -11.61 12.20
C PHE A 280 -7.56 -12.06 12.43
N ASN A 281 -8.53 -11.54 11.66
CA ASN A 281 -9.96 -11.82 11.91
C ASN A 281 -10.59 -12.87 10.98
N SER A 282 -9.83 -13.45 10.05
CA SER A 282 -10.42 -14.37 9.05
C SER A 282 -10.85 -15.73 9.60
N GLN A 283 -10.23 -16.18 10.70
CA GLN A 283 -10.52 -17.46 11.35
C GLN A 283 -11.17 -17.25 12.70
N GLU A 284 -10.62 -16.32 13.49
CA GLU A 284 -11.08 -15.97 14.83
C GLU A 284 -11.20 -14.45 14.92
N ASN A 285 -12.22 -13.89 15.55
CA ASN A 285 -12.38 -12.43 15.64
C ASN A 285 -11.46 -11.84 16.74
N LEU A 286 -10.15 -11.89 16.52
CA LEU A 286 -9.11 -11.55 17.50
C LEU A 286 -8.99 -10.04 17.80
N ILE A 287 -9.23 -9.19 16.81
CA ILE A 287 -9.00 -7.74 16.90
C ILE A 287 -10.31 -6.99 16.66
N ASN A 288 -10.66 -6.07 17.55
CA ASN A 288 -11.75 -5.12 17.28
C ASN A 288 -11.25 -3.98 16.39
N ILE A 289 -11.69 -3.93 15.13
CA ILE A 289 -11.27 -2.92 14.14
C ILE A 289 -12.39 -1.92 13.86
N ILE A 290 -12.09 -0.63 14.07
CA ILE A 290 -13.04 0.48 13.86
C ILE A 290 -12.43 1.52 12.93
N SER A 291 -13.22 1.96 11.96
CA SER A 291 -12.92 3.13 11.13
C SER A 291 -13.77 4.32 11.57
N TYR A 292 -13.15 5.49 11.72
CA TYR A 292 -13.84 6.76 11.84
C TYR A 292 -13.94 7.44 10.48
N LYS A 293 -15.16 7.78 10.09
CA LYS A 293 -15.40 8.55 8.88
C LYS A 293 -15.03 10.02 9.10
N ILE A 294 -14.17 10.53 8.22
CA ILE A 294 -13.86 11.95 8.06
C ILE A 294 -14.52 12.45 6.78
N ASP A 295 -15.14 13.61 6.87
CA ASP A 295 -15.59 14.39 5.72
C ASP A 295 -14.47 15.36 5.34
N PHE A 296 -14.10 15.37 4.06
CA PHE A 296 -12.97 16.14 3.54
C PHE A 296 -13.49 17.39 2.81
N GLU A 297 -12.98 18.57 3.18
CA GLU A 297 -13.35 19.84 2.52
C GLU A 297 -12.70 20.00 1.14
N SER A 298 -11.46 19.54 0.99
CA SER A 298 -10.72 19.55 -0.27
C SER A 298 -9.94 18.24 -0.41
N ASN A 299 -9.84 17.70 -1.62
CA ASN A 299 -9.11 16.45 -1.81
C ASN A 299 -8.50 16.35 -3.21
N ARG A 300 -7.29 15.80 -3.26
CA ARG A 300 -6.63 15.38 -4.50
C ARG A 300 -7.34 14.22 -5.21
N LEU A 301 -8.15 13.45 -4.46
CA LEU A 301 -9.03 12.39 -4.96
C LEU A 301 -10.47 12.90 -5.04
N SER A 302 -11.27 12.36 -5.94
CA SER A 302 -12.68 12.74 -6.01
C SER A 302 -13.46 12.25 -4.79
N SER A 303 -14.51 12.96 -4.37
CA SER A 303 -15.37 12.54 -3.26
C SER A 303 -15.95 11.13 -3.47
N ASN A 304 -16.20 10.77 -4.73
CA ASN A 304 -16.64 9.42 -5.11
C ASN A 304 -15.57 8.36 -4.81
N ASP A 305 -14.28 8.67 -5.01
CA ASP A 305 -13.20 7.72 -4.70
C ASP A 305 -13.07 7.51 -3.18
N ILE A 306 -13.20 8.58 -2.37
CA ILE A 306 -13.20 8.49 -0.90
C ILE A 306 -14.38 7.63 -0.40
N ASN A 307 -15.57 7.86 -0.95
CA ASN A 307 -16.75 7.05 -0.58
C ASN A 307 -16.53 5.57 -0.94
N LYS A 308 -15.88 5.28 -2.07
CA LYS A 308 -15.48 3.91 -2.43
C LYS A 308 -14.48 3.32 -1.43
N TYR A 309 -13.60 4.11 -0.83
CA TYR A 309 -12.67 3.63 0.20
C TYR A 309 -13.41 3.16 1.46
N TYR A 310 -14.34 3.98 1.97
CA TYR A 310 -15.19 3.58 3.09
C TYR A 310 -16.11 2.42 2.72
N GLN A 311 -16.61 2.35 1.48
CA GLN A 311 -17.36 1.19 1.02
C GLN A 311 -16.52 -0.08 1.10
N LYS A 312 -15.24 -0.04 0.70
CA LYS A 312 -14.34 -1.21 0.81
C LYS A 312 -14.07 -1.63 2.25
N LEU A 313 -14.02 -0.69 3.19
CA LEU A 313 -13.99 -1.02 4.61
C LEU A 313 -15.27 -1.75 5.06
N ARG A 314 -16.45 -1.31 4.63
CA ARG A 314 -17.73 -1.99 4.91
C ARG A 314 -17.80 -3.38 4.28
N ASP A 315 -17.41 -3.51 3.01
CA ASP A 315 -17.33 -4.80 2.31
C ASP A 315 -16.42 -5.79 3.07
N SER A 316 -15.41 -5.25 3.77
CA SER A 316 -14.48 -6.00 4.61
C SER A 316 -14.97 -6.18 6.06
N LYS A 317 -16.26 -5.94 6.33
CA LYS A 317 -16.90 -6.06 7.66
C LYS A 317 -16.30 -5.18 8.76
N ILE A 318 -15.67 -4.06 8.41
CA ILE A 318 -15.13 -3.11 9.37
C ILE A 318 -16.22 -2.12 9.78
N LYS A 319 -16.38 -1.92 11.10
CA LYS A 319 -17.36 -0.97 11.65
C LYS A 319 -16.93 0.46 11.34
N ILE A 320 -17.82 1.24 10.73
CA ILE A 320 -17.58 2.66 10.44
C ILE A 320 -18.43 3.53 11.36
N LEU A 321 -17.78 4.40 12.12
CA LEU A 321 -18.41 5.36 13.03
C LEU A 321 -18.24 6.78 12.50
N LYS A 322 -19.20 7.66 12.80
CA LYS A 322 -19.01 9.11 12.65
C LYS A 322 -18.37 9.66 13.91
N LEU A 323 -17.49 10.65 13.75
CA LEU A 323 -17.08 11.51 14.85
C LEU A 323 -18.16 12.58 15.01
N LEU A 324 -18.88 12.56 16.13
CA LEU A 324 -19.91 13.54 16.47
C LEU A 324 -19.28 14.83 17.01
#